data_AF-A0A484C4S8-F1
#
_entry.id   AF-A0A484C4S8-F1
#
_cell.length_a   1.000
_cell.length_b   1.000
_cell.length_c   1.000
_cell.angle_alpha   90.00
_cell.angle_beta   90.00
_cell.angle_gamma   90.00
#
_symmetry.space_group_name_H-M   'P 1'
#
loop_
_entity.id
_entity.type
_entity.pdbx_description
1 polymer ?
#
loop_
_entity_poly.entity_id
_entity_poly.type
_entity_poly.pdbx_seq_one_letter_code
_entity_poly.pdbx_strand_id
1 'polypeptide(L)'
;MAVFRHLYESRLRRLIHTSSSVIFGPRGSLTATTMALSDADVQKQIKHMMAFIEQEANEKAEEIDAKAEEEFNIEKGRLVQTQRLKIMEYYEKKEKQIEQQKKIQMSNLMNQARLKVLKARDDMISEMLNEARQRLGNVAKDPARYPALMDGLILQGFYQLLEPKVTIRCRKQDVQMVQASIQRNIPIFKAAVKMNIEVRIDQDNFIHPDVSGGVELYNANGKIKVANTLESRLDLMAQQMMPEIRVSLFGANPNRKFLD
;
A
#
# COMPACT_ATOMS: atom_id res chain seq x y z
N MET A 1 22.55 -36.14 34.27
CA MET A 1 23.52 -36.87 35.13
C MET A 1 22.91 -37.57 36.35
N ALA A 2 21.81 -37.09 36.96
CA ALA A 2 21.21 -37.76 38.13
C ALA A 2 20.51 -39.11 37.82
N VAL A 3 19.93 -39.27 36.63
CA VAL A 3 19.20 -40.49 36.23
C VAL A 3 20.14 -41.69 36.02
N PHE A 4 21.35 -41.45 35.52
CA PHE A 4 22.34 -42.49 35.28
C PHE A 4 22.89 -43.11 36.58
N ARG A 5 23.06 -42.31 37.63
CA ARG A 5 23.50 -42.79 38.96
C ARG A 5 22.45 -43.70 39.60
N HIS A 6 21.17 -43.36 39.44
CA HIS A 6 20.05 -44.10 40.02
C HIS A 6 19.82 -45.46 39.35
N LEU A 7 20.05 -45.56 38.03
CA LEU A 7 19.97 -46.82 37.28
C LEU A 7 21.14 -47.76 37.59
N TYR A 8 22.34 -47.23 37.84
CA TYR A 8 23.53 -48.03 38.18
C TYR A 8 23.42 -48.64 39.59
N GLU A 9 23.00 -47.86 40.60
CA GLU A 9 22.76 -48.37 41.97
C GLU A 9 21.64 -49.40 42.04
N SER A 10 20.59 -49.23 41.22
CA SER A 10 19.45 -50.15 41.16
C SER A 10 19.76 -51.50 40.49
N ARG A 11 20.80 -51.55 39.65
CA ARG A 11 21.30 -52.79 39.04
C ARG A 11 22.35 -53.49 39.92
N LEU A 12 23.22 -52.75 40.61
CA LEU A 12 24.17 -53.34 41.59
C LEU A 12 23.44 -54.01 42.78
N ARG A 13 22.36 -53.41 43.30
CA ARG A 13 21.55 -54.06 44.35
C ARG A 13 20.87 -55.34 43.88
N ARG A 14 20.49 -55.43 42.61
CA ARG A 14 19.88 -56.63 42.04
C ARG A 14 20.92 -57.74 41.85
N LEU A 15 22.15 -57.42 41.47
CA LEU A 15 23.25 -58.39 41.34
C LEU A 15 23.66 -59.00 42.69
N ILE A 16 23.70 -58.21 43.77
CA ILE A 16 24.05 -58.70 45.12
C ILE A 16 22.95 -59.61 45.69
N HIS A 17 21.68 -59.32 45.37
CA HIS A 17 20.55 -60.10 45.84
C HIS A 17 20.40 -61.44 45.10
N THR A 18 20.72 -61.49 43.81
CA THR A 18 20.73 -62.75 43.04
C THR A 18 21.89 -63.67 43.42
N SER A 19 23.03 -63.12 43.86
CA SER A 19 24.14 -63.93 44.39
C SER A 19 23.86 -64.52 45.78
N SER A 20 23.01 -63.88 46.60
CA SER A 20 22.61 -64.45 47.91
C SER A 20 21.57 -65.57 47.79
N SER A 21 20.72 -65.57 46.75
CA SER A 21 19.70 -66.60 46.53
C SER A 21 20.23 -67.92 45.96
N VAL A 22 21.47 -67.95 45.46
CA VAL A 22 22.10 -69.19 44.95
C VAL A 22 22.86 -69.94 46.06
N ILE A 23 22.98 -69.37 47.27
CA ILE A 23 23.84 -69.91 48.34
C ILE A 23 23.06 -70.65 49.46
N PHE A 24 21.73 -70.53 49.55
CA PHE A 24 20.94 -71.20 50.61
C PHE A 24 19.75 -72.01 50.07
N GLY A 25 19.99 -73.31 49.83
CA GLY A 25 18.96 -74.34 49.69
C GLY A 25 18.58 -74.99 51.04
N PRO A 26 17.45 -75.74 51.12
CA PRO A 26 16.91 -76.23 52.38
C PRO A 26 17.75 -77.37 52.99
N ARG A 27 17.84 -77.38 54.32
CA ARG A 27 18.57 -78.33 55.18
C ARG A 27 18.25 -79.79 54.83
N GLY A 28 19.23 -80.48 54.26
CA GLY A 28 19.33 -81.94 54.17
C GLY A 28 20.52 -82.45 54.98
N SER A 29 20.39 -83.65 55.54
CA SER A 29 21.30 -84.31 56.49
C SER A 29 22.79 -84.30 56.10
N LEU A 30 23.63 -83.99 57.08
CA LEU A 30 25.10 -84.07 57.02
C LEU A 30 25.56 -85.52 56.84
N THR A 31 26.00 -85.88 55.64
CA THR A 31 27.07 -86.87 55.42
C THR A 31 28.29 -86.13 54.88
N ALA A 32 29.33 -86.07 55.70
CA ALA A 32 30.62 -85.53 55.32
C ALA A 32 31.29 -86.49 54.33
N THR A 33 31.25 -86.16 53.05
CA THR A 33 32.10 -86.79 52.03
C THR A 33 32.95 -85.69 51.40
N THR A 34 34.13 -85.47 51.98
CA THR A 34 35.23 -84.74 51.35
C THR A 34 35.68 -85.51 50.10
N MET A 35 35.09 -85.19 48.95
CA MET A 35 35.64 -85.53 47.65
C MET A 35 36.79 -84.56 47.38
N ALA A 36 38.02 -85.01 47.62
CA ALA A 36 39.23 -84.28 47.25
C ALA A 36 39.34 -84.27 45.72
N LEU A 37 38.80 -83.22 45.08
CA LEU A 37 39.13 -82.87 43.71
C LEU A 37 40.63 -82.59 43.62
N SER A 38 41.28 -83.05 42.55
CA SER A 38 42.71 -82.77 42.35
C SER A 38 42.90 -81.27 42.11
N ASP A 39 44.00 -80.69 42.61
CA ASP A 39 44.32 -79.25 42.45
C ASP A 39 44.33 -78.82 40.96
N ALA A 40 44.66 -79.76 40.05
CA ALA A 40 44.60 -79.58 38.61
C ALA A 40 43.16 -79.42 38.06
N ASP A 41 42.17 -80.09 38.66
CA ASP A 41 40.77 -79.97 38.26
C ASP A 41 40.14 -78.68 38.80
N VAL A 42 40.54 -78.26 40.01
CA VAL A 42 40.17 -76.96 40.58
C VAL A 42 40.73 -75.82 39.72
N GLN A 43 41.99 -75.88 39.28
CA GLN A 43 42.57 -74.88 38.38
C GLN A 43 41.88 -74.85 37.00
N LYS A 44 41.46 -75.99 36.45
CA LYS A 44 40.68 -76.03 35.20
C LYS A 44 39.31 -75.36 35.37
N GLN A 45 38.65 -75.60 36.49
CA GLN A 45 37.34 -75.02 36.79
C GLN A 45 37.43 -73.50 37.00
N ILE A 46 38.50 -73.02 37.65
CA ILE A 46 38.79 -71.59 37.78
C ILE A 46 39.06 -70.95 36.41
N LYS A 47 39.85 -71.59 35.54
CA LYS A 47 40.08 -71.09 34.17
C LYS A 47 38.80 -71.03 33.34
N HIS A 48 37.93 -72.04 33.46
CA HIS A 48 36.63 -72.04 32.81
C HIS A 48 35.72 -70.92 33.35
N MET A 49 35.72 -70.69 34.67
CA MET A 49 34.99 -69.56 35.26
C MET A 49 35.55 -68.21 34.78
N MET A 50 36.88 -68.06 34.69
CA MET A 50 37.49 -66.84 34.16
C MET A 50 37.11 -66.58 32.71
N ALA A 51 37.15 -67.61 31.85
CA ALA A 51 36.75 -67.51 30.45
C ALA A 51 35.26 -67.16 30.30
N PHE A 52 34.40 -67.72 31.15
CA PHE A 52 32.97 -67.36 31.18
C PHE A 52 32.76 -65.89 31.58
N ILE A 53 33.45 -65.42 32.61
CA ILE A 53 33.36 -64.00 33.06
C ILE A 53 33.86 -63.06 31.95
N GLU A 54 34.95 -63.44 31.27
CA GLU A 54 35.50 -62.66 30.15
C GLU A 54 34.54 -62.62 28.95
N GLN A 55 33.92 -63.76 28.60
CA GLN A 55 32.90 -63.82 27.56
C GLN A 55 31.66 -63.00 27.93
N GLU A 56 31.13 -63.13 29.15
CA GLU A 56 29.98 -62.36 29.62
C GLU A 56 30.28 -60.85 29.63
N ALA A 57 31.50 -60.45 29.99
CA ALA A 57 31.94 -59.06 29.92
C ALA A 57 32.02 -58.55 28.48
N ASN A 58 32.54 -59.34 27.55
CA ASN A 58 32.65 -58.99 26.14
C ASN A 58 31.27 -58.91 25.46
N GLU A 59 30.38 -59.89 25.67
CA GLU A 59 29.02 -59.86 25.14
C GLU A 59 28.25 -58.63 25.65
N LYS A 60 28.45 -58.27 26.91
CA LYS A 60 27.83 -57.09 27.51
C LYS A 60 28.43 -55.78 27.01
N ALA A 61 29.72 -55.75 26.67
CA ALA A 61 30.34 -54.61 26.00
C ALA A 61 29.78 -54.44 24.58
N GLU A 62 29.69 -55.52 23.81
CA GLU A 62 29.09 -55.50 22.47
C GLU A 62 27.61 -55.08 22.49
N GLU A 63 26.82 -55.54 23.48
CA GLU A 63 25.43 -55.11 23.66
C GLU A 63 25.32 -53.60 23.94
N ILE A 64 26.25 -53.05 24.73
CA ILE A 64 26.29 -51.61 25.03
C ILE A 64 26.66 -50.81 23.78
N ASP A 65 27.65 -51.26 23.02
CA ASP A 65 28.09 -50.58 21.81
C ASP A 65 27.01 -50.60 20.72
N ALA A 66 26.34 -51.74 20.51
CA ALA A 66 25.22 -51.85 19.58
C ALA A 66 24.07 -50.91 19.96
N LYS A 67 23.73 -50.82 21.26
CA LYS A 67 22.71 -49.88 21.75
C LYS A 67 23.13 -48.42 21.62
N ALA A 68 24.40 -48.11 21.90
CA ALA A 68 24.91 -46.76 21.74
C ALA A 68 24.84 -46.30 20.28
N GLU A 69 25.13 -47.19 19.33
CA GLU A 69 25.03 -46.89 17.90
C GLU A 69 23.57 -46.72 17.44
N GLU A 70 22.65 -47.56 17.93
CA GLU A 70 21.22 -47.41 17.65
C GLU A 70 20.69 -46.07 18.19
N GLU A 71 20.97 -45.74 19.45
CA GLU A 71 20.57 -44.48 20.07
C GLU A 71 21.18 -43.26 19.35
N PHE A 72 22.46 -43.35 18.95
CA PHE A 72 23.11 -42.29 18.18
C PHE A 72 22.41 -42.03 16.84
N ASN A 73 22.06 -43.09 16.10
CA ASN A 73 21.40 -42.97 14.81
C ASN A 73 19.98 -42.41 14.95
N ILE A 74 19.23 -42.82 15.98
CA ILE A 74 17.90 -42.29 16.28
C ILE A 74 17.99 -40.79 16.60
N GLU A 75 18.89 -40.40 17.50
CA GLU A 75 19.00 -39.01 17.95
C GLU A 75 19.53 -38.08 16.85
N LYS A 76 20.51 -38.55 16.06
CA LYS A 76 20.99 -37.85 14.86
C LYS A 76 19.84 -37.65 13.86
N GLY A 77 19.06 -38.70 13.59
CA GLY A 77 17.90 -38.64 12.71
C GLY A 77 16.88 -37.61 13.19
N ARG A 78 16.54 -37.65 14.49
CA ARG A 78 15.62 -36.70 15.14
C ARG A 78 16.11 -35.25 15.02
N LEU A 79 17.39 -35.00 15.27
CA LEU A 79 17.99 -33.66 15.18
C LEU A 79 17.93 -33.13 13.75
N VAL A 80 18.33 -33.94 12.76
CA VAL A 80 18.31 -33.57 11.34
C VAL A 80 16.88 -33.28 10.87
N GLN A 81 15.91 -34.12 11.21
CA GLN A 81 14.51 -33.90 10.81
C GLN A 81 13.93 -32.64 11.45
N THR A 82 14.21 -32.41 12.74
CA THR A 82 13.76 -31.20 13.44
C THR A 82 14.32 -29.94 12.78
N GLN A 83 15.60 -29.93 12.40
CA GLN A 83 16.20 -28.78 11.72
C GLN A 83 15.68 -28.63 10.28
N ARG A 84 15.46 -29.72 9.55
CA ARG A 84 14.83 -29.69 8.22
C ARG A 84 13.46 -29.03 8.26
N LEU A 85 12.61 -29.39 9.21
CA LEU A 85 11.29 -28.78 9.37
C LEU A 85 11.38 -27.27 9.63
N LYS A 86 12.30 -26.85 10.51
CA LYS A 86 12.55 -25.41 10.76
C LYS A 86 13.00 -24.66 9.51
N ILE A 87 13.89 -25.28 8.72
CA ILE A 87 14.35 -24.71 7.45
C ILE A 87 13.18 -24.60 6.46
N MET A 88 12.37 -25.65 6.32
CA MET A 88 11.20 -25.63 5.44
C MET A 88 10.21 -24.52 5.82
N GLU A 89 9.86 -24.41 7.10
CA GLU A 89 8.95 -23.36 7.57
C GLU A 89 9.50 -21.94 7.34
N TYR A 90 10.82 -21.76 7.52
CA TYR A 90 11.48 -20.49 7.25
C TYR A 90 11.41 -20.10 5.77
N TYR A 91 11.68 -21.06 4.87
CA TYR A 91 11.60 -20.81 3.42
C TYR A 91 10.17 -20.63 2.94
N GLU A 92 9.20 -21.37 3.49
CA GLU A 92 7.78 -21.18 3.16
C GLU A 92 7.30 -19.76 3.53
N LYS A 93 7.69 -19.25 4.71
CA LYS A 93 7.39 -17.86 5.11
C LYS A 93 8.04 -16.84 4.18
N LYS A 94 9.32 -17.05 3.82
CA LYS A 94 10.02 -16.19 2.86
C LYS A 94 9.37 -16.19 1.49
N GLU A 95 8.97 -17.36 0.99
CA GLU A 95 8.32 -17.49 -0.31
C GLU A 95 7.00 -16.73 -0.34
N LYS A 96 6.14 -16.94 0.67
CA LYS A 96 4.88 -16.19 0.81
C LYS A 96 5.11 -14.68 0.90
N GLN A 97 6.13 -14.24 1.64
CA GLN A 97 6.48 -12.82 1.74
C GLN A 97 6.90 -12.24 0.38
N ILE A 98 7.76 -12.95 -0.36
CA ILE A 98 8.21 -12.53 -1.69
C ILE A 98 7.02 -12.48 -2.67
N GLU A 99 6.12 -13.47 -2.63
CA GLU A 99 4.93 -13.49 -3.49
C GLU A 99 4.02 -12.29 -3.20
N GLN A 100 3.77 -11.99 -1.93
CA GLN A 100 3.00 -10.81 -1.53
C GLN A 100 3.68 -9.50 -1.98
N GLN A 101 5.00 -9.37 -1.77
CA GLN A 101 5.76 -8.21 -2.23
C GLN A 101 5.68 -8.04 -3.74
N LYS A 102 5.79 -9.13 -4.52
CA LYS A 102 5.62 -9.09 -5.98
C LYS A 102 4.23 -8.59 -6.37
N LYS A 103 3.17 -9.05 -5.70
CA LYS A 103 1.79 -8.58 -5.94
C LYS A 103 1.65 -7.09 -5.64
N ILE A 104 2.21 -6.62 -4.52
CA ILE A 104 2.20 -5.20 -4.15
C ILE A 104 2.96 -4.35 -5.18
N GLN A 105 4.16 -4.79 -5.56
CA GLN A 105 4.98 -4.09 -6.57
C GLN A 105 4.25 -4.00 -7.92
N MET A 106 3.67 -5.10 -8.37
CA MET A 106 2.90 -5.13 -9.61
C MET A 106 1.70 -4.19 -9.56
N SER A 107 0.94 -4.21 -8.45
CA SER A 107 -0.20 -3.31 -8.24
C SER A 107 0.24 -1.84 -8.24
N ASN A 108 1.34 -1.52 -7.56
CA ASN A 108 1.89 -0.17 -7.51
C ASN A 108 2.34 0.31 -8.89
N LEU A 109 3.00 -0.55 -9.67
CA LEU A 109 3.44 -0.23 -11.03
C LEU A 109 2.23 0.05 -11.95
N MET A 110 1.20 -0.79 -11.88
CA MET A 110 -0.04 -0.60 -12.65
C MET A 110 -0.77 0.69 -12.26
N ASN A 111 -0.83 1.01 -10.95
CA ASN A 111 -1.41 2.26 -10.49
C ASN A 111 -0.60 3.48 -10.97
N GLN A 112 0.73 3.43 -10.91
CA GLN A 112 1.58 4.49 -11.45
C GLN A 112 1.39 4.68 -12.96
N ALA A 113 1.28 3.59 -13.73
CA ALA A 113 0.99 3.65 -15.16
C ALA A 113 -0.38 4.31 -15.42
N ARG A 114 -1.41 3.93 -14.66
CA ARG A 114 -2.74 4.54 -14.73
C ARG A 114 -2.71 6.03 -14.43
N LEU A 115 -2.03 6.45 -13.37
CA LEU A 115 -1.91 7.86 -12.99
C LEU A 115 -1.15 8.67 -14.05
N LYS A 116 -0.11 8.10 -14.67
CA LYS A 116 0.60 8.75 -15.79
C LYS A 116 -0.33 9.02 -16.97
N VAL A 117 -1.19 8.06 -17.33
CA VAL A 117 -2.19 8.26 -18.40
C VAL A 117 -3.22 9.32 -18.02
N LEU A 118 -3.72 9.31 -16.79
CA LEU A 118 -4.67 10.33 -16.33
C LEU A 118 -4.05 11.73 -16.34
N LYS A 119 -2.80 11.85 -15.88
CA LYS A 119 -2.07 13.12 -15.92
C LYS A 119 -1.87 13.62 -17.35
N ALA A 120 -1.42 12.75 -18.26
CA ALA A 120 -1.26 13.13 -19.66
C ALA A 120 -2.58 13.61 -20.30
N ARG A 121 -3.71 12.99 -19.96
CA ARG A 121 -5.03 13.45 -20.43
C ARG A 121 -5.42 14.81 -19.87
N ASP A 122 -5.12 15.07 -18.61
CA ASP A 122 -5.37 16.35 -17.96
C ASP A 122 -4.47 17.47 -18.52
N ASP A 123 -3.19 17.15 -18.77
CA ASP A 123 -2.23 18.05 -19.42
C ASP A 123 -2.73 18.45 -20.82
N MET A 124 -3.23 17.48 -21.62
CA MET A 124 -3.81 17.76 -22.95
C MET A 124 -5.03 18.70 -22.89
N ILE A 125 -5.91 18.52 -21.90
CA ILE A 125 -7.07 19.41 -21.71
C ILE A 125 -6.59 20.81 -21.31
N SER A 126 -5.62 20.90 -20.42
CA SER A 126 -5.03 22.16 -19.96
C SER A 126 -4.37 22.92 -21.11
N GLU A 127 -3.64 22.24 -21.99
CA GLU A 127 -3.06 22.80 -23.21
C GLU A 127 -4.15 23.33 -24.16
N MET A 128 -5.20 22.54 -24.40
CA MET A 128 -6.33 22.97 -25.24
C MET A 128 -7.03 24.23 -24.69
N LEU A 129 -7.27 24.29 -23.37
CA LEU A 129 -7.87 25.47 -22.74
C LEU A 129 -6.94 26.68 -22.80
N ASN A 130 -5.63 26.48 -22.65
CA ASN A 130 -4.65 27.55 -22.82
C ASN A 130 -4.61 28.07 -24.26
N GLU A 131 -4.72 27.19 -25.27
CA GLU A 131 -4.84 27.61 -26.66
C GLU A 131 -6.14 28.39 -26.91
N ALA A 132 -7.26 27.96 -26.31
CA ALA A 132 -8.52 28.69 -26.36
C ALA A 132 -8.40 30.09 -25.73
N ARG A 133 -7.68 30.24 -24.60
CA ARG A 133 -7.35 31.55 -24.00
C ARG A 133 -6.54 32.42 -24.95
N GLN A 134 -5.51 31.87 -25.60
CA GLN A 134 -4.72 32.62 -26.58
C GLN A 134 -5.57 33.09 -27.77
N ARG A 135 -6.48 32.24 -28.27
CA ARG A 135 -7.42 32.60 -29.33
C ARG A 135 -8.40 33.70 -28.89
N LEU A 136 -8.88 33.69 -27.65
CA LEU A 136 -9.69 34.77 -27.08
C LEU A 136 -8.92 36.10 -27.02
N GLY A 137 -7.63 36.05 -26.70
CA GLY A 137 -6.74 37.21 -26.77
C GLY A 137 -6.66 37.83 -28.17
N ASN A 138 -6.79 37.04 -29.23
CA ASN A 138 -6.84 37.55 -30.59
C ASN A 138 -8.19 38.22 -30.93
N VAL A 139 -9.30 37.73 -30.37
CA VAL A 139 -10.62 38.37 -30.54
C VAL A 139 -10.64 39.75 -29.89
N ALA A 140 -9.97 39.92 -28.75
CA ALA A 140 -9.85 41.21 -28.08
C ALA A 140 -9.06 42.27 -28.89
N LYS A 141 -8.26 41.84 -29.87
CA LYS A 141 -7.53 42.75 -30.78
C LYS A 141 -8.36 43.20 -31.97
N ASP A 142 -9.50 42.56 -32.25
CA ASP A 142 -10.36 42.89 -33.39
C ASP A 142 -11.24 44.11 -33.05
N PRO A 143 -11.00 45.28 -33.69
CA PRO A 143 -11.70 46.52 -33.37
C PRO A 143 -13.18 46.52 -33.79
N ALA A 144 -13.63 45.59 -34.64
CA ALA A 144 -15.03 45.49 -35.04
C ALA A 144 -15.83 44.57 -34.11
N ARG A 145 -15.24 43.43 -33.73
CA ARG A 145 -15.92 42.41 -32.91
C ARG A 145 -15.89 42.71 -31.42
N TYR A 146 -14.77 43.21 -30.90
CA TYR A 146 -14.60 43.40 -29.46
C TYR A 146 -15.55 44.44 -28.84
N PRO A 147 -15.84 45.60 -29.47
CA PRO A 147 -16.81 46.56 -28.91
C PRO A 147 -18.23 46.00 -28.82
N ALA A 148 -18.69 45.26 -29.83
CA ALA A 148 -20.01 44.63 -29.81
C ALA A 148 -20.11 43.55 -28.72
N LEU A 149 -19.03 42.79 -28.50
CA LEU A 149 -18.94 41.84 -27.39
C LEU A 149 -18.98 42.56 -26.04
N MET A 150 -18.24 43.66 -25.89
CA MET A 150 -18.20 44.46 -24.67
C MET A 150 -19.57 45.05 -24.30
N ASP A 151 -20.33 45.53 -25.30
CA ASP A 151 -21.70 45.98 -25.10
C ASP A 151 -22.56 44.88 -24.46
N GLY A 152 -22.50 43.65 -25.00
CA GLY A 152 -23.24 42.50 -24.47
C GLY A 152 -22.78 42.08 -23.07
N LEU A 153 -21.47 42.08 -22.80
CA LEU A 153 -20.91 41.71 -21.49
C LEU A 153 -21.33 42.68 -20.38
N ILE A 154 -21.32 43.98 -20.67
CA ILE A 154 -21.74 45.02 -19.71
C ILE A 154 -23.25 44.90 -19.45
N LEU A 155 -24.05 44.75 -20.51
CA LEU A 155 -25.50 44.63 -20.38
C LEU A 155 -25.92 43.37 -19.59
N GLN A 156 -25.28 42.22 -19.85
CA GLN A 156 -25.48 41.01 -19.05
C GLN A 156 -25.13 41.24 -17.58
N GLY A 157 -24.02 41.95 -17.31
CA GLY A 157 -23.62 42.31 -15.95
C GLY A 157 -24.66 43.17 -15.22
N PHE A 158 -25.27 44.14 -15.92
CA PHE A 158 -26.34 44.95 -15.35
C PHE A 158 -27.59 44.13 -15.00
N TYR A 159 -28.01 43.22 -15.89
CA TYR A 159 -29.14 42.32 -15.62
C TYR A 159 -28.87 41.32 -14.49
N GLN A 160 -27.61 40.99 -14.22
CA GLN A 160 -27.25 40.08 -13.14
C GLN A 160 -27.14 40.79 -11.78
N LEU A 161 -26.68 42.06 -11.75
CA LEU A 161 -26.58 42.84 -10.52
C LEU A 161 -27.93 43.44 -10.08
N LEU A 162 -28.70 44.01 -11.01
CA LEU A 162 -29.98 44.70 -10.72
C LEU A 162 -29.89 45.77 -9.62
N GLU A 163 -28.78 46.50 -9.56
CA GLU A 163 -28.51 47.55 -8.57
C GLU A 163 -28.57 48.95 -9.22
N PRO A 164 -29.01 50.00 -8.50
CA PRO A 164 -29.09 51.36 -9.03
C PRO A 164 -27.72 52.04 -9.18
N LYS A 165 -26.69 51.57 -8.46
CA LYS A 165 -25.33 52.10 -8.51
C LYS A 165 -24.34 50.97 -8.75
N VAL A 166 -23.60 51.05 -9.85
CA VAL A 166 -22.66 50.01 -10.27
C VAL A 166 -21.30 50.62 -10.58
N THR A 167 -20.25 49.98 -10.07
CA THR A 167 -18.86 50.34 -10.36
C THR A 167 -18.27 49.29 -11.29
N ILE A 168 -17.69 49.69 -12.42
CA ILE A 168 -17.07 48.80 -13.40
C ILE A 168 -15.56 48.89 -13.30
N ARG A 169 -14.90 47.73 -13.20
CA ARG A 169 -13.45 47.58 -13.39
C ARG A 169 -13.19 46.97 -14.75
N CYS A 170 -12.23 47.54 -15.46
CA CYS A 170 -11.79 47.06 -16.77
C CYS A 170 -10.27 47.17 -16.87
N ARG A 171 -9.69 46.76 -17.99
CA ARG A 171 -8.27 46.97 -18.27
C ARG A 171 -8.04 48.42 -18.70
N LYS A 172 -6.86 48.97 -18.42
CA LYS A 172 -6.50 50.36 -18.77
C LYS A 172 -6.69 50.69 -20.26
N GLN A 173 -6.47 49.73 -21.14
CA GLN A 173 -6.60 49.88 -22.59
C GLN A 173 -8.07 49.97 -23.05
N ASP A 174 -9.00 49.39 -22.29
CA ASP A 174 -10.40 49.24 -22.68
C ASP A 174 -11.30 50.37 -22.15
N VAL A 175 -10.76 51.31 -21.36
CA VAL A 175 -11.53 52.35 -20.64
C VAL A 175 -12.40 53.18 -21.59
N GLN A 176 -11.83 53.64 -22.71
CA GLN A 176 -12.57 54.46 -23.68
C GLN A 176 -13.72 53.68 -24.33
N MET A 177 -13.47 52.41 -24.66
CA MET A 177 -14.49 51.53 -25.24
C MET A 177 -15.59 51.21 -24.24
N VAL A 178 -15.24 50.94 -22.99
CA VAL A 178 -16.19 50.69 -21.89
C VAL A 178 -17.05 51.92 -21.65
N GLN A 179 -16.47 53.13 -21.66
CA GLN A 179 -17.23 54.38 -21.50
C GLN A 179 -18.28 54.57 -22.61
N ALA A 180 -17.91 54.32 -23.88
CA ALA A 180 -18.83 54.37 -25.01
C ALA A 180 -19.92 53.27 -24.93
N SER A 181 -19.57 52.09 -24.40
CA SER A 181 -20.48 50.96 -24.24
C SER A 181 -21.48 51.17 -23.10
N ILE A 182 -21.06 51.81 -22.00
CA ILE A 182 -21.93 52.21 -20.89
C ILE A 182 -23.02 53.17 -21.39
N GLN A 183 -22.66 54.20 -22.17
CA GLN A 183 -23.63 55.16 -22.69
C GLN A 183 -24.69 54.51 -23.58
N ARG A 184 -24.31 53.50 -24.37
CA ARG A 184 -25.23 52.73 -25.23
C ARG A 184 -26.14 51.80 -24.42
N ASN A 185 -25.64 51.22 -23.33
CA ASN A 185 -26.37 50.21 -22.55
C ASN A 185 -27.31 50.78 -21.47
N ILE A 186 -27.05 51.97 -20.93
CA ILE A 186 -27.94 52.64 -19.95
C ILE A 186 -29.39 52.74 -20.43
N PRO A 187 -29.70 53.26 -21.65
CA PRO A 187 -31.09 53.38 -22.11
C PRO A 187 -31.75 52.02 -22.31
N ILE A 188 -31.01 51.01 -22.77
CA ILE A 188 -31.51 49.64 -22.97
C ILE A 188 -31.91 49.02 -21.63
N PHE A 189 -31.03 49.12 -20.62
CA PHE A 189 -31.31 48.61 -19.28
C PHE A 189 -32.50 49.33 -18.65
N LYS A 190 -32.57 50.66 -18.77
CA LYS A 190 -33.68 51.46 -18.24
C LYS A 190 -35.02 51.10 -18.89
N ALA A 191 -35.05 50.83 -20.18
CA ALA A 191 -36.25 50.39 -20.88
C ALA A 191 -36.73 49.01 -20.42
N ALA A 192 -35.80 48.09 -20.16
CA ALA A 192 -36.11 46.71 -19.77
C ALA A 192 -36.51 46.57 -18.29
N VAL A 193 -35.75 47.18 -17.37
CA VAL A 193 -35.90 46.99 -15.91
C VAL A 193 -36.71 48.12 -15.27
N LYS A 194 -36.95 49.24 -15.99
CA LYS A 194 -37.61 50.45 -15.47
C LYS A 194 -36.94 51.08 -14.25
N MET A 195 -35.65 50.80 -14.06
CA MET A 195 -34.82 51.39 -13.00
C MET A 195 -33.76 52.31 -13.61
N ASN A 196 -33.40 53.37 -12.88
CA ASN A 196 -32.26 54.21 -13.24
C ASN A 196 -30.98 53.57 -12.71
N ILE A 197 -29.94 53.53 -13.53
CA ILE A 197 -28.63 53.00 -13.18
C ILE A 197 -27.58 54.12 -13.30
N GLU A 198 -26.83 54.36 -12.23
CA GLU A 198 -25.66 55.22 -12.19
C GLU A 198 -24.41 54.33 -12.28
N VAL A 199 -23.68 54.45 -13.38
CA VAL A 199 -22.50 53.62 -13.65
C VAL A 199 -21.24 54.46 -13.53
N ARG A 200 -20.27 54.02 -12.72
CA ARG A 200 -18.96 54.65 -12.58
C ARG A 200 -17.85 53.67 -12.97
N ILE A 201 -16.79 54.17 -13.59
CA ILE A 201 -15.59 53.37 -13.88
C ILE A 201 -14.60 53.58 -12.73
N ASP A 202 -14.10 52.51 -12.14
CA ASP A 202 -13.03 52.56 -11.13
C ASP A 202 -11.72 52.96 -11.83
N GLN A 203 -11.16 54.12 -11.45
CA GLN A 203 -9.88 54.60 -11.99
C GLN A 203 -8.68 54.22 -11.11
N ASP A 204 -8.93 53.69 -9.92
CA ASP A 204 -7.88 53.33 -8.97
C ASP A 204 -7.52 51.85 -9.08
N ASN A 205 -8.52 51.00 -9.34
CA ASN A 205 -8.36 49.54 -9.44
C ASN A 205 -8.73 49.01 -10.82
N PHE A 206 -7.72 48.83 -11.67
CA PHE A 206 -7.86 48.18 -12.97
C PHE A 206 -7.67 46.67 -12.88
N ILE A 207 -8.28 45.95 -13.82
CA ILE A 207 -8.01 44.52 -14.03
C ILE A 207 -6.55 44.35 -14.49
N HIS A 208 -5.92 43.26 -14.06
CA HIS A 208 -4.54 42.92 -14.44
C HIS A 208 -4.37 42.89 -15.98
N PRO A 209 -3.26 43.40 -16.54
CA PRO A 209 -3.03 43.46 -17.98
C PRO A 209 -2.99 42.08 -18.67
N ASP A 210 -2.70 41.02 -17.93
CA ASP A 210 -2.61 39.64 -18.48
C ASP A 210 -3.97 39.06 -18.89
N VAL A 211 -5.06 39.65 -18.41
CA VAL A 211 -6.43 39.23 -18.78
C VAL A 211 -6.68 39.64 -20.23
N SER A 212 -7.24 38.75 -21.04
CA SER A 212 -7.50 38.92 -22.47
C SER A 212 -8.61 39.94 -22.74
N GLY A 213 -9.52 40.15 -21.79
CA GLY A 213 -10.56 41.18 -21.89
C GLY A 213 -11.76 41.00 -20.98
N GLY A 214 -12.73 41.90 -21.17
CA GLY A 214 -14.00 41.92 -20.45
C GLY A 214 -14.01 42.85 -19.23
N VAL A 215 -15.02 42.67 -18.39
CA VAL A 215 -15.36 43.61 -17.30
C VAL A 215 -15.72 42.89 -16.03
N GLU A 216 -15.39 43.50 -14.90
CA GLU A 216 -15.93 43.13 -13.60
C GLU A 216 -16.84 44.24 -13.09
N LEU A 217 -18.04 43.87 -12.64
CA LEU A 217 -19.01 44.82 -12.11
C LEU A 217 -19.17 44.60 -10.61
N TYR A 218 -19.22 45.69 -9.86
CA TYR A 218 -19.35 45.71 -8.42
C TYR A 218 -20.58 46.54 -8.02
N ASN A 219 -21.24 46.14 -6.94
CA ASN A 219 -22.27 46.97 -6.33
C ASN A 219 -21.66 48.19 -5.61
N ALA A 220 -22.50 49.14 -5.21
CA ALA A 220 -22.09 50.36 -4.51
C ALA A 220 -21.21 50.12 -3.26
N ASN A 221 -21.42 48.99 -2.58
CA ASN A 221 -20.71 48.63 -1.34
C ASN A 221 -19.48 47.74 -1.60
N GLY A 222 -19.18 47.37 -2.84
CA GLY A 222 -18.10 46.45 -3.21
C GLY A 222 -18.26 45.00 -2.73
N LYS A 223 -19.41 44.62 -2.19
CA LYS A 223 -19.68 43.28 -1.63
C LYS A 223 -20.08 42.24 -2.68
N ILE A 224 -20.82 42.65 -3.70
CA ILE A 224 -21.29 41.76 -4.77
C ILE A 224 -20.45 42.06 -6.00
N LYS A 225 -19.80 41.02 -6.54
CA LYS A 225 -18.99 41.07 -7.75
C LYS A 225 -19.58 40.15 -8.82
N VAL A 226 -19.77 40.68 -10.02
CA VAL A 226 -20.02 39.90 -11.24
C VAL A 226 -18.76 39.96 -12.10
N ALA A 227 -18.03 38.84 -12.15
CA ALA A 227 -16.85 38.69 -13.00
C ALA A 227 -17.28 38.21 -14.40
N ASN A 228 -17.31 39.13 -15.36
CA ASN A 228 -17.66 38.84 -16.76
C ASN A 228 -16.46 39.08 -17.69
N THR A 229 -15.28 38.62 -17.25
CA THR A 229 -14.07 38.57 -18.08
C THR A 229 -14.12 37.39 -19.04
N LEU A 230 -13.35 37.45 -20.13
CA LEU A 230 -13.32 36.37 -21.13
C LEU A 230 -12.81 35.05 -20.50
N GLU A 231 -11.85 35.14 -19.60
CA GLU A 231 -11.28 34.02 -18.85
C GLU A 231 -12.33 33.37 -17.94
N SER A 232 -13.04 34.17 -17.12
CA SER A 232 -14.06 33.62 -16.22
C SER A 232 -15.18 32.92 -16.99
N ARG A 233 -15.55 33.45 -18.16
CA ARG A 233 -16.53 32.81 -19.04
C ARG A 233 -15.99 31.53 -19.66
N LEU A 234 -14.75 31.53 -20.14
CA LEU A 234 -14.12 30.33 -20.69
C LEU A 234 -14.06 29.24 -19.64
N ASP A 235 -13.64 29.56 -18.41
CA ASP A 235 -13.52 28.58 -17.32
C ASP A 235 -14.90 28.02 -16.95
N LEU A 236 -15.94 28.86 -16.88
CA LEU A 236 -17.31 28.42 -16.61
C LEU A 236 -17.85 27.52 -17.72
N MET A 237 -17.65 27.89 -19.00
CA MET A 237 -18.07 27.07 -20.13
C MET A 237 -17.27 25.76 -20.21
N ALA A 238 -15.96 25.81 -19.96
CA ALA A 238 -15.10 24.65 -19.93
C ALA A 238 -15.63 23.62 -18.93
N GLN A 239 -15.94 24.05 -17.69
CA GLN A 239 -16.50 23.17 -16.66
C GLN A 239 -17.81 22.50 -17.08
N GLN A 240 -18.72 23.25 -17.71
CA GLN A 240 -20.01 22.72 -18.18
C GLN A 240 -19.85 21.77 -19.37
N MET A 241 -18.94 22.09 -20.30
CA MET A 241 -18.69 21.32 -21.52
C MET A 241 -17.66 20.19 -21.32
N MET A 242 -17.03 20.07 -20.16
CA MET A 242 -16.04 19.01 -19.86
C MET A 242 -16.51 17.60 -20.26
N PRO A 243 -17.77 17.19 -20.01
CA PRO A 243 -18.24 15.87 -20.44
C PRO A 243 -18.19 15.70 -21.97
N GLU A 244 -18.60 16.72 -22.72
CA GLU A 244 -18.61 16.71 -24.19
C GLU A 244 -17.20 16.76 -24.75
N ILE A 245 -16.34 17.63 -24.20
CA ILE A 245 -14.91 17.73 -24.55
C ILE A 245 -14.24 16.37 -24.36
N ARG A 246 -14.49 15.70 -23.23
CA ARG A 246 -13.94 14.37 -22.94
C ARG A 246 -14.37 13.34 -23.99
N VAL A 247 -15.65 13.33 -24.35
CA VAL A 247 -16.19 12.39 -25.36
C VAL A 247 -15.63 12.69 -26.74
N SER A 248 -15.49 13.97 -27.11
CA SER A 248 -14.93 14.37 -28.41
C SER A 248 -13.44 14.06 -28.54
N LEU A 249 -12.65 14.22 -27.47
CA LEU A 249 -11.20 13.99 -27.49
C LEU A 249 -10.82 12.52 -27.31
N PHE A 250 -11.50 11.81 -26.40
CA PHE A 250 -11.09 10.47 -25.97
C PHE A 250 -12.11 9.38 -26.29
N GLY A 251 -13.23 9.74 -26.95
CA GLY A 251 -14.30 8.82 -27.29
C GLY A 251 -15.32 8.60 -26.18
N ALA A 252 -16.48 8.08 -26.57
CA ALA A 252 -17.54 7.68 -25.65
C ALA A 252 -17.12 6.46 -24.82
N ASN A 253 -17.66 6.35 -23.60
CA ASN A 253 -17.44 5.16 -22.79
C ASN A 253 -18.27 3.98 -23.34
N PRO A 254 -17.65 2.88 -23.82
CA PRO A 254 -18.38 1.74 -24.39
C PRO A 254 -19.27 1.03 -23.37
N ASN A 255 -18.99 1.19 -22.07
CA ASN A 255 -19.77 0.58 -21.00
C ASN A 255 -20.98 1.42 -20.57
N ARG A 256 -21.12 2.67 -21.05
CA ARG A 256 -22.28 3.52 -20.73
C ARG A 256 -23.44 3.15 -21.67
N LYS A 257 -24.48 2.52 -21.12
CA LYS A 257 -25.68 2.10 -21.88
C LYS A 257 -26.84 3.11 -21.82
N PHE A 258 -26.86 3.96 -20.80
CA PHE A 258 -27.98 4.82 -20.44
C PHE A 258 -27.49 6.27 -20.32
N LEU A 259 -28.33 7.22 -20.76
CA LEU A 259 -28.05 8.67 -20.80
C LEU A 259 -28.99 9.48 -19.88
N ASP A 260 -29.94 8.77 -19.29
CA ASP A 260 -30.94 9.15 -18.30
C ASP A 260 -30.36 9.58 -16.94
#